data_AF-A0A9D0RD35-F1
#
_entry.id   AF-A0A9D0RD35-F1
#
_cell.length_a   1.000
_cell.length_b   1.000
_cell.length_c   1.000
_cell.angle_alpha   90.00
_cell.angle_beta   90.00
_cell.angle_gamma   90.00
#
_symmetry.space_group_name_H-M   'P 1'
#
loop_
_entity.id
_entity.type
_entity.pdbx_description
1 polymer ?
#
loop_
_entity_poly.entity_id
_entity_poly.type
_entity_poly.pdbx_seq_one_letter_code
_entity_poly.pdbx_strand_id
1 'polypeptide(L)'
;MDTVVFKPSIVETWLDLLQEAQNDTAHELDQDVLSYLVLLLIRFTDDPALATSVLALEYLQSQHLEGRLQRHCLREVGDKCLLYSGLFPKRARRRRVRVSYYVDLGRSAYQSLAEGIGRDGGLTYGQLA
;
A
#
# COMPACT_ATOMS: atom_id res chain seq x y z
N MET A 1 -15.66 10.72 39.07
CA MET A 1 -16.11 9.90 37.92
C MET A 1 -14.94 9.84 36.98
N ASP A 2 -14.13 8.79 37.11
CA ASP A 2 -12.92 8.64 36.32
C ASP A 2 -13.33 8.25 34.90
N THR A 3 -13.18 9.18 33.97
CA THR A 3 -13.36 8.92 32.54
C THR A 3 -12.27 7.95 32.12
N VAL A 4 -12.63 6.68 31.93
CA VAL A 4 -11.79 5.69 31.31
C VAL A 4 -11.57 6.15 29.87
N VAL A 5 -10.44 6.82 29.63
CA VAL A 5 -9.97 7.14 28.29
C VAL A 5 -9.49 5.83 27.68
N PHE A 6 -10.35 5.15 26.94
CA PHE A 6 -9.92 4.05 26.08
C PHE A 6 -8.96 4.63 25.05
N LYS A 7 -7.71 4.16 25.08
CA LYS A 7 -6.78 4.44 24.00
C LYS A 7 -7.28 3.65 22.79
N PRO A 8 -7.62 4.29 21.66
CA PRO A 8 -8.07 3.54 20.50
C PRO A 8 -6.99 2.56 20.08
N SER A 9 -7.41 1.38 19.64
CA SER A 9 -6.51 0.41 19.03
C SER A 9 -5.84 1.03 17.80
N ILE A 10 -4.67 0.51 17.43
CA ILE A 10 -3.98 0.95 16.21
C ILE A 10 -4.86 0.73 14.96
N VAL A 11 -5.71 -0.30 14.98
CA VAL A 11 -6.68 -0.63 13.93
C VAL A 11 -7.73 0.47 13.80
N GLU A 12 -8.38 0.86 14.90
CA GLU A 12 -9.39 1.92 14.92
C GLU A 12 -8.79 3.25 14.46
N THR A 13 -7.56 3.55 14.89
CA THR A 13 -6.85 4.77 14.48
C THR A 13 -6.66 4.84 12.96
N TRP A 14 -6.28 3.73 12.31
CA TRP A 14 -6.11 3.69 10.86
C TRP A 14 -7.45 3.69 10.12
N LEU A 15 -8.48 3.05 10.66
CA LEU A 15 -9.83 3.07 10.11
C LEU A 15 -10.40 4.50 10.10
N ASP A 16 -10.29 5.21 11.22
CA ASP A 16 -10.77 6.59 11.34
C ASP A 16 -10.05 7.50 10.32
N LEU A 17 -8.72 7.37 10.19
CA LEU A 17 -7.95 8.14 9.22
C LEU A 17 -8.37 7.85 7.77
N LEU A 18 -8.63 6.59 7.42
CA LEU A 18 -9.09 6.23 6.08
C LEU A 18 -10.52 6.72 5.83
N GLN A 19 -11.39 6.74 6.85
CA GLN A 19 -12.73 7.31 6.74
C GLN A 19 -12.69 8.83 6.51
N GLU A 20 -11.83 9.54 7.24
CA GLU A 20 -11.59 10.97 7.01
C GLU A 20 -11.11 11.23 5.57
N ALA A 21 -10.15 10.43 5.08
CA ALA A 21 -9.65 10.57 3.71
C ALA A 21 -10.72 10.31 2.63
N GLN A 22 -11.60 9.32 2.83
CA GLN A 22 -12.73 9.05 1.93
C GLN A 22 -13.70 10.23 1.88
N ASN A 23 -14.00 10.83 3.04
CA ASN A 23 -14.86 12.01 3.14
C ASN A 23 -14.24 13.23 2.43
N ASP A 24 -12.95 13.48 2.66
CA ASP A 24 -12.22 14.62 2.08
C ASP A 24 -12.07 14.51 0.55
N THR A 25 -11.93 13.28 0.03
CA THR A 25 -11.80 13.01 -1.40
C THR A 25 -13.12 12.76 -2.12
N ALA A 26 -14.22 12.67 -1.36
CA ALA A 26 -15.55 12.27 -1.84
C ALA A 26 -15.51 10.94 -2.63
N HIS A 27 -14.65 10.01 -2.20
CA HIS A 27 -14.43 8.73 -2.86
C HIS A 27 -14.52 7.61 -1.82
N GLU A 28 -15.52 6.73 -1.98
CA GLU A 28 -15.65 5.52 -1.15
C GLU A 28 -14.78 4.40 -1.73
N LEU A 29 -14.01 3.76 -0.84
CA LEU A 29 -13.21 2.59 -1.14
C LEU A 29 -14.06 1.34 -0.99
N ASP A 30 -13.83 0.37 -1.86
CA ASP A 30 -14.37 -0.98 -1.69
C ASP A 30 -13.93 -1.58 -0.35
N GLN A 31 -14.79 -2.39 0.28
CA GLN A 31 -14.53 -2.98 1.59
C GLN A 31 -13.23 -3.82 1.62
N ASP A 32 -12.92 -4.52 0.53
CA ASP A 32 -11.70 -5.33 0.43
C ASP A 32 -10.45 -4.45 0.37
N VAL A 33 -10.52 -3.33 -0.38
CA VAL A 33 -9.43 -2.34 -0.45
C VAL A 33 -9.25 -1.66 0.90
N LEU A 34 -10.32 -1.24 1.55
CA LEU A 34 -10.25 -0.60 2.87
C LEU A 34 -9.58 -1.54 3.89
N SER A 35 -10.03 -2.79 3.95
CA SER A 35 -9.45 -3.82 4.82
C SER A 35 -7.98 -4.08 4.51
N TYR A 36 -7.64 -4.11 3.22
CA TYR A 36 -6.25 -4.25 2.76
C TYR A 36 -5.36 -3.08 3.23
N LEU A 37 -5.83 -1.84 3.06
CA LEU A 37 -5.08 -0.65 3.46
C LEU A 37 -4.85 -0.60 4.97
N VAL A 38 -5.85 -0.94 5.77
CA VAL A 38 -5.71 -1.03 7.23
C VAL A 38 -4.62 -2.05 7.60
N LEU A 39 -4.66 -3.25 7.02
CA LEU A 39 -3.65 -4.28 7.29
C LEU A 39 -2.24 -3.84 6.84
N LEU A 40 -2.14 -3.16 5.69
CA LEU A 40 -0.88 -2.61 5.19
C LEU A 40 -0.31 -1.57 6.17
N LEU A 41 -1.15 -0.67 6.68
CA LEU A 41 -0.73 0.38 7.62
C LEU A 41 -0.33 -0.20 8.99
N ILE A 42 -1.03 -1.22 9.47
CA ILE A 42 -0.65 -1.96 10.68
C ILE A 42 0.73 -2.62 10.49
N ARG A 43 0.91 -3.40 9.41
CA ARG A 43 2.19 -4.06 9.10
C ARG A 43 3.36 -3.07 9.06
N PHE A 44 3.14 -1.88 8.50
CA PHE A 44 4.16 -0.86 8.43
C PHE A 44 4.47 -0.21 9.78
N THR A 45 3.45 -0.06 10.65
CA THR A 45 3.65 0.47 12.01
C THR A 45 4.65 -0.39 12.78
N ASP A 46 4.62 -1.71 12.55
CA ASP A 46 5.51 -2.67 13.19
C ASP A 46 6.91 -2.75 12.53
N ASP A 47 7.02 -2.50 11.22
CA ASP A 47 8.30 -2.50 10.49
C ASP A 47 8.47 -1.30 9.54
N PRO A 48 8.99 -0.15 10.05
CA PRO A 48 9.24 1.02 9.22
C PRO A 48 10.47 0.89 8.29
N ALA A 49 11.26 -0.19 8.41
CA ALA A 49 12.46 -0.40 7.58
C ALA A 49 12.11 -0.85 6.15
N LEU A 50 10.88 -1.34 5.92
CA LEU A 50 10.33 -1.75 4.62
C LEU A 50 10.47 -0.69 3.52
N ALA A 51 10.64 0.58 3.88
CA ALA A 51 10.78 1.67 2.91
C ALA A 51 12.17 1.75 2.25
N THR A 52 13.20 0.98 2.65
CA THR A 52 14.57 1.20 2.11
C THR A 52 14.92 0.22 1.00
N SER A 53 14.54 0.52 -0.24
CA SER A 53 15.01 -0.24 -1.41
C SER A 53 14.98 0.56 -2.72
N VAL A 54 15.68 0.06 -3.73
CA VAL A 54 15.61 0.56 -5.11
C VAL A 54 14.43 -0.15 -5.80
N LEU A 55 13.23 0.43 -5.66
CA LEU A 55 11.97 -0.22 -6.04
C LEU A 55 11.89 -0.65 -7.51
N ALA A 56 12.49 0.10 -8.44
CA ALA A 56 12.52 -0.30 -9.84
C ALA A 56 13.36 -1.57 -10.07
N LEU A 57 14.44 -1.76 -9.30
CA LEU A 57 15.24 -2.97 -9.38
C LEU A 57 14.47 -4.17 -8.82
N GLU A 58 13.80 -4.00 -7.68
CA GLU A 58 12.93 -5.04 -7.11
C GLU A 58 11.80 -5.41 -8.08
N TYR A 59 11.18 -4.42 -8.73
CA TYR A 59 10.17 -4.66 -9.75
C TYR A 59 10.73 -5.45 -10.94
N LEU A 60 11.88 -5.03 -11.49
CA LEU A 60 12.51 -5.75 -12.61
C LEU A 60 12.90 -7.18 -12.22
N GLN A 61 13.45 -7.39 -11.01
CA GLN A 61 13.78 -8.72 -10.50
C GLN A 61 12.53 -9.59 -10.38
N SER A 62 11.39 -9.02 -9.96
CA SER A 62 10.12 -9.75 -9.86
C SER A 62 9.64 -10.31 -11.21
N GLN A 63 9.98 -9.66 -12.33
CA GLN A 63 9.62 -10.15 -13.67
C GLN A 63 10.35 -11.45 -14.04
N HIS A 64 11.46 -11.75 -13.37
CA HIS A 64 12.24 -12.97 -13.57
C HIS A 64 11.88 -14.08 -12.56
N LEU A 65 10.95 -13.80 -11.63
CA LEU A 65 10.43 -14.77 -10.69
C LEU A 65 9.14 -15.37 -11.24
N GLU A 66 8.72 -16.50 -10.66
CA GLU A 66 7.47 -17.16 -11.03
C GLU A 66 6.59 -17.47 -9.82
N GLY A 67 5.30 -17.68 -10.09
CA GLY A 67 4.35 -18.23 -9.14
C GLY A 67 4.17 -17.39 -7.88
N ARG A 68 4.36 -18.00 -6.70
CA ARG A 68 4.11 -17.34 -5.40
C ARG A 68 5.17 -16.27 -5.08
N LEU A 69 6.42 -16.50 -5.49
CA LEU A 69 7.53 -15.58 -5.19
C LEU A 69 7.38 -14.28 -5.98
N GLN A 70 7.05 -14.38 -7.27
CA GLN A 70 6.74 -13.22 -8.10
C GLN A 70 5.61 -12.38 -7.50
N ARG A 71 4.48 -13.02 -7.16
CA ARG A 71 3.33 -12.34 -6.57
C ARG A 71 3.67 -11.64 -5.25
N HIS A 72 4.45 -12.29 -4.39
CA HIS A 72 4.90 -11.67 -3.14
C HIS A 72 5.78 -10.44 -3.41
N CYS A 73 6.74 -10.55 -4.34
CA CYS A 73 7.64 -9.45 -4.68
C CYS A 73 6.89 -8.27 -5.30
N LEU A 74 5.96 -8.51 -6.23
CA LEU A 74 5.11 -7.49 -6.83
C LEU A 74 4.25 -6.77 -5.79
N ARG A 75 3.65 -7.51 -4.85
CA ARG A 75 2.88 -6.92 -3.75
C ARG A 75 3.75 -6.00 -2.89
N GLU A 76 4.93 -6.46 -2.49
CA GLU A 76 5.86 -5.65 -1.68
C GLU A 76 6.30 -4.37 -2.42
N VAL A 77 6.55 -4.43 -3.72
CA VAL A 77 6.85 -3.24 -4.53
C VAL A 77 5.66 -2.28 -4.54
N GLY A 78 4.45 -2.78 -4.79
CA GLY A 78 3.22 -1.99 -4.77
C GLY A 78 2.99 -1.29 -3.43
N ASP A 79 3.09 -2.04 -2.33
CA ASP A 79 2.85 -1.54 -0.96
C ASP A 79 3.85 -0.45 -0.58
N LYS A 80 5.14 -0.65 -0.89
CA LYS A 80 6.16 0.37 -0.67
C LYS A 80 5.90 1.63 -1.51
N CYS A 81 5.50 1.47 -2.76
CA CYS A 81 5.15 2.58 -3.64
C CYS A 81 3.96 3.39 -3.12
N LEU A 82 2.93 2.71 -2.62
CA LEU A 82 1.75 3.33 -2.02
C LEU A 82 2.12 4.15 -0.77
N LEU A 83 2.94 3.58 0.11
CA LEU A 83 3.43 4.29 1.30
C LEU A 83 4.28 5.51 0.95
N TYR A 84 5.12 5.42 -0.08
CA TYR A 84 5.95 6.55 -0.51
C TYR A 84 5.16 7.69 -1.14
N SER A 85 4.09 7.37 -1.85
CA SER A 85 3.25 8.36 -2.52
C SER A 85 2.24 9.01 -1.59
N GLY A 86 1.60 8.25 -0.70
CA GLY A 86 0.59 8.74 0.24
C GLY A 86 1.14 9.18 1.59
N LEU A 87 1.74 8.25 2.36
CA LEU A 87 2.08 8.46 3.77
C LEU A 87 3.43 9.17 3.97
N PHE A 88 4.41 8.93 3.09
CA PHE A 88 5.77 9.49 3.20
C PHE A 88 6.26 10.28 1.98
N PRO A 89 5.47 11.20 1.40
CA PRO A 89 5.88 11.95 0.21
C PRO A 89 7.14 12.81 0.46
N LYS A 90 7.40 13.21 1.71
CA LYS A 90 8.63 13.92 2.09
C LYS A 90 9.88 13.05 1.93
N ARG A 91 9.80 11.72 2.18
CA ARG A 91 10.92 10.80 1.98
C ARG A 91 11.20 10.59 0.49
N ALA A 92 10.16 10.47 -0.34
CA ALA A 92 10.29 10.44 -1.81
C ALA A 92 11.04 11.68 -2.34
N ARG A 93 10.64 12.88 -1.89
CA ARG A 93 11.31 14.13 -2.28
C ARG A 93 12.77 14.20 -1.84
N ARG A 94 13.13 13.68 -0.66
CA ARG A 94 14.54 13.60 -0.20
C ARG A 94 15.41 12.74 -1.11
N ARG A 95 14.84 11.71 -1.75
CA ARG A 95 15.51 10.90 -2.78
C ARG A 95 15.60 11.59 -4.15
N ARG A 96 15.09 12.82 -4.29
CA ARG A 96 14.98 13.59 -5.54
C ARG A 96 14.18 12.88 -6.64
N VAL A 97 13.25 12.02 -6.24
CA VAL A 97 12.34 11.31 -7.14
C VAL A 97 10.94 11.91 -6.99
N ARG A 98 10.26 12.14 -8.12
CA ARG A 98 8.90 12.69 -8.12
C ARG A 98 7.94 11.68 -7.48
N VAL A 99 6.91 12.16 -6.79
CA VAL A 99 5.86 11.29 -6.23
C VAL A 99 5.20 10.45 -7.33
N SER A 100 4.99 11.02 -8.52
CA SER A 100 4.42 10.32 -9.68
C SER A 100 5.16 9.05 -10.05
N TYR A 101 6.49 9.02 -9.93
CA TYR A 101 7.26 7.80 -10.19
C TYR A 101 6.83 6.63 -9.29
N TYR A 102 6.57 6.89 -8.00
CA TYR A 102 6.11 5.86 -7.08
C TYR A 102 4.68 5.44 -7.41
N VAL A 103 3.82 6.40 -7.81
CA VAL A 103 2.46 6.09 -8.26
C VAL A 103 2.51 5.18 -9.49
N ASP A 104 3.23 5.56 -10.54
CA ASP A 104 3.28 4.82 -11.80
C ASP A 104 3.88 3.42 -11.62
N LEU A 105 4.95 3.30 -10.83
CA LEU A 105 5.60 2.02 -10.54
C LEU A 105 4.70 1.12 -9.68
N GLY A 106 4.05 1.68 -8.66
CA GLY A 106 3.15 0.95 -7.78
C GLY A 106 1.94 0.41 -8.53
N ARG A 107 1.33 1.23 -9.38
CA ARG A 107 0.23 0.85 -10.26
C ARG A 107 0.62 -0.28 -11.20
N SER A 108 1.80 -0.18 -11.83
CA SER A 108 2.35 -1.25 -12.68
C SER A 108 2.55 -2.56 -11.90
N ALA A 109 3.01 -2.49 -10.65
CA ALA A 109 3.20 -3.66 -9.80
C ALA A 109 1.87 -4.32 -9.40
N TYR A 110 0.87 -3.54 -8.99
CA TYR A 110 -0.46 -4.06 -8.67
C TYR A 110 -1.18 -4.60 -9.90
N GLN A 111 -1.01 -3.98 -11.06
CA GLN A 111 -1.55 -4.49 -12.33
C GLN A 111 -0.97 -5.88 -12.65
N SER A 112 0.37 -6.00 -12.68
CA SER A 112 1.03 -7.30 -12.92
C SER A 112 0.64 -8.34 -11.87
N LEU A 113 0.43 -7.93 -10.63
CA LEU A 113 -0.04 -8.81 -9.56
C LEU A 113 -1.47 -9.29 -9.80
N ALA A 114 -2.38 -8.39 -10.19
CA ALA A 114 -3.77 -8.69 -10.48
C ALA A 114 -3.89 -9.68 -11.65
N GLU A 115 -3.10 -9.48 -12.71
CA GLU A 115 -3.05 -10.37 -13.87
C GLU A 115 -2.52 -11.78 -13.51
N GLY A 116 -1.59 -11.87 -12.56
CA GLY A 116 -1.01 -13.13 -12.09
C GLY A 116 -1.85 -13.87 -11.03
N ILE A 117 -2.91 -13.25 -10.50
CA ILE A 117 -3.81 -13.85 -9.51
C ILE A 117 -5.15 -14.20 -10.21
N GLY A 118 -5.74 -15.33 -9.81
CA GLY A 118 -7.07 -15.73 -10.31
C GLY A 118 -8.14 -14.67 -10.02
N ARG A 119 -9.28 -14.77 -10.72
CA ARG A 119 -10.34 -13.73 -10.76
C ARG A 119 -10.69 -13.08 -9.43
N ASP A 120 -10.82 -13.83 -8.33
CA ASP A 120 -11.28 -13.27 -7.05
C ASP A 120 -10.20 -12.46 -6.32
N GLY A 121 -8.94 -12.90 -6.34
CA GLY A 121 -7.85 -12.19 -5.66
C GLY A 121 -7.26 -11.03 -6.48
N GLY A 122 -7.56 -10.96 -7.78
CA GLY A 122 -7.08 -9.90 -8.66
C GLY A 122 -7.89 -8.60 -8.56
N LEU A 123 -9.15 -8.65 -8.13
CA LEU A 123 -10.05 -7.49 -8.11
C LEU A 123 -9.56 -6.38 -7.18
N THR A 124 -9.14 -6.72 -5.95
CA THR A 124 -8.62 -5.76 -4.98
C THR A 124 -7.36 -5.05 -5.49
N TYR A 125 -6.43 -5.80 -6.11
CA TYR A 125 -5.21 -5.20 -6.68
C TYR A 125 -5.48 -4.41 -7.95
N GLY A 126 -6.47 -4.81 -8.75
CA GLY A 126 -6.90 -4.07 -9.93
C GLY A 126 -7.45 -2.68 -9.58
N GLN A 127 -8.08 -2.52 -8.40
CA GLN A 127 -8.55 -1.21 -7.91
C GLN A 127 -7.40 -0.29 -7.46
N LEU A 128 -6.22 -0.84 -7.17
CA LEU A 128 -5.01 -0.10 -6.81
C LEU A 128 -4.10 0.20 -8.03
N ALA A 129 -4.47 -0.30 -9.21
CA ALA A 129 -3.70 -0.22 -10.46
C ALA A 129 -3.99 1.01 -11.33
#